data_AF-A0A0J1HAT0-F1
#
_entry.id   AF-A0A0J1HAT0-F1
#
_cell.length_a   1.000
_cell.length_b   1.000
_cell.length_c   1.000
_cell.angle_alpha   90.00
_cell.angle_beta   90.00
_cell.angle_gamma   90.00
#
_symmetry.space_group_name_H-M   'P 1'
#
loop_
_entity.id
_entity.type
_entity.pdbx_description
1 polymer ?
#
loop_
_entity_poly.entity_id
_entity_poly.type
_entity_poly.pdbx_seq_one_letter_code
_entity_poly.pdbx_strand_id
1 'polypeptide(L)'
;MSFSEHLENYIKQRDQQQQQGQPLRHKYVVQDPTNQSLAREAMAQAQEDASRQATVESKQPHYRVNGRCMTQNEASAMEQLKPTSAPANPDRIAYIQQLRKNLKLRKPS
;
A
#
# COMPACT_ATOMS: atom_id res chain seq x y z
N MET A 1 -62.41 16.87 -13.11
CA MET A 1 -61.98 16.44 -11.77
C MET A 1 -61.98 17.67 -10.89
N SER A 2 -62.87 17.70 -9.90
CA SER A 2 -63.04 18.85 -9.00
C SER A 2 -61.87 18.90 -8.02
N PHE A 3 -61.44 20.10 -7.62
CA PHE A 3 -60.43 20.30 -6.58
C PHE A 3 -60.74 19.51 -5.29
N SER A 4 -62.02 19.33 -4.98
CA SER A 4 -62.52 18.54 -3.86
C SER A 4 -62.09 17.07 -3.93
N GLU A 5 -62.17 16.43 -5.12
CA GLU A 5 -61.76 15.04 -5.31
C GLU A 5 -60.24 14.87 -5.14
N HIS A 6 -59.47 15.91 -5.50
CA HIS A 6 -58.03 15.89 -5.35
C HIS A 6 -57.60 15.98 -3.88
N LEU A 7 -58.30 16.78 -3.07
CA LEU A 7 -58.07 16.86 -1.63
C LEU A 7 -58.42 15.55 -0.92
N GLU A 8 -59.54 14.92 -1.26
CA GLU A 8 -59.92 13.63 -0.66
C GLU A 8 -58.92 12.52 -1.00
N ASN A 9 -58.43 12.48 -2.23
CA ASN A 9 -57.41 11.52 -2.64
C ASN A 9 -56.06 11.77 -1.93
N TYR A 10 -55.69 13.03 -1.75
CA TYR A 10 -54.48 13.40 -1.00
C TYR A 10 -54.56 12.98 0.47
N ILE A 11 -55.70 13.18 1.12
CA ILE A 11 -55.92 12.77 2.52
C ILE A 11 -55.84 11.24 2.65
N LYS A 12 -56.49 10.49 1.74
CA LYS A 12 -56.44 9.02 1.73
C LYS A 12 -55.03 8.47 1.52
N GLN A 13 -54.22 9.09 0.65
CA GLN A 13 -52.83 8.69 0.43
C GLN A 13 -51.95 8.98 1.65
N ARG A 14 -52.15 10.12 2.31
CA ARG A 14 -51.43 10.48 3.55
C ARG A 14 -51.69 9.48 4.67
N ASP A 15 -52.95 9.08 4.87
CA ASP A 15 -53.32 8.15 5.93
C ASP A 15 -52.81 6.73 5.66
N GLN A 16 -52.75 6.29 4.39
CA GLN A 16 -52.12 5.02 4.03
C GLN A 16 -50.60 5.00 4.26
N GLN A 17 -49.91 6.11 3.98
CA GLN A 17 -48.46 6.22 4.24
C GLN A 17 -48.11 6.19 5.73
N GLN A 18 -49.00 6.67 6.62
CA GLN A 18 -48.73 6.58 8.06
C GLN A 18 -48.91 5.17 8.63
N GLN A 19 -49.71 4.31 8.00
CA GLN A 19 -49.92 2.93 8.45
C GLN A 19 -48.86 1.96 7.90
N GLN A 20 -48.20 2.28 6.77
CA GLN A 20 -47.16 1.45 6.19
C GLN A 20 -45.77 2.03 6.44
N GLY A 21 -45.11 1.53 7.49
CA GLY A 21 -43.66 1.63 7.62
C GLY A 21 -43.21 2.75 8.56
N GLN A 22 -43.41 2.55 9.85
CA GLN A 22 -42.31 2.91 10.76
C GLN A 22 -41.07 2.14 10.25
N PRO A 23 -39.99 2.80 9.78
CA PRO A 23 -38.78 2.09 9.47
C PRO A 23 -38.38 1.40 10.78
N LEU A 24 -38.25 0.08 10.75
CA LEU A 24 -37.73 -0.72 11.85
C LEU A 24 -36.43 -0.03 12.27
N ARG A 25 -36.46 0.74 13.37
CA ARG A 25 -35.24 1.36 13.88
C ARG A 25 -34.39 0.20 14.32
N HIS A 26 -33.46 -0.21 13.47
CA HIS A 26 -32.40 -1.13 13.83
C HIS A 26 -31.78 -0.53 15.09
N LYS A 27 -32.03 -1.19 16.22
CA LYS A 27 -31.29 -0.93 17.44
C LYS A 27 -29.84 -1.10 17.03
N TYR A 28 -29.05 -0.03 17.08
CA TYR A 28 -27.60 -0.11 16.93
C TYR A 28 -27.10 -0.98 18.08
N VAL A 29 -27.07 -2.29 17.85
CA VAL A 29 -26.31 -3.20 18.68
C VAL A 29 -24.87 -2.96 18.27
N VAL A 30 -24.05 -2.50 19.21
CA VAL A 30 -22.61 -2.38 19.01
C VAL A 30 -22.11 -3.78 18.67
N GLN A 31 -21.91 -4.04 17.37
CA GLN A 31 -21.30 -5.27 16.88
C GLN A 31 -19.80 -5.05 16.88
N ASP A 32 -19.07 -5.96 17.51
CA ASP A 32 -17.62 -5.96 17.43
C ASP A 32 -17.19 -6.00 15.95
N PRO A 33 -16.17 -5.22 15.57
CA PRO A 33 -15.74 -5.14 14.20
C PRO A 33 -15.29 -6.52 13.72
N THR A 34 -15.91 -6.99 12.66
CA THR A 34 -15.49 -8.20 11.95
C THR A 34 -14.03 -8.09 11.49
N ASN A 35 -13.38 -9.24 11.28
CA ASN A 35 -12.02 -9.27 10.71
C ASN A 35 -11.91 -8.51 9.38
N GLN A 36 -12.99 -8.47 8.60
CA GLN A 36 -13.03 -7.73 7.33
C GLN A 36 -13.08 -6.21 7.55
N SER A 37 -13.86 -5.73 8.52
CA SER A 37 -13.88 -4.30 8.87
C SER A 37 -12.54 -3.86 9.46
N LEU A 38 -11.91 -4.67 10.31
CA LEU A 38 -10.57 -4.39 10.84
C LEU A 38 -9.52 -4.30 9.73
N ALA A 39 -9.55 -5.22 8.75
CA ALA A 39 -8.63 -5.17 7.62
C ALA A 39 -8.83 -3.92 6.76
N ARG A 40 -10.08 -3.48 6.55
CA ARG A 40 -10.38 -2.24 5.81
C ARG A 40 -9.89 -1.00 6.55
N GLU A 41 -10.11 -0.95 7.86
CA GLU A 41 -9.65 0.14 8.71
C GLU A 41 -8.12 0.21 8.75
N ALA A 42 -7.45 -0.93 8.91
CA ALA A 42 -5.99 -0.99 8.88
C ALA A 42 -5.41 -0.53 7.53
N MET A 43 -6.04 -0.90 6.40
CA MET A 43 -5.63 -0.41 5.09
C MET A 43 -5.83 1.11 4.95
N ALA A 44 -6.97 1.63 5.40
CA ALA A 44 -7.24 3.07 5.35
C ALA A 44 -6.23 3.85 6.20
N GLN A 45 -5.95 3.38 7.42
CA GLN A 45 -4.96 3.97 8.30
C GLN A 45 -3.56 3.93 7.68
N ALA A 46 -3.16 2.80 7.09
CA ALA A 46 -1.86 2.69 6.42
C ALA A 46 -1.73 3.66 5.24
N GLN A 47 -2.82 3.91 4.49
CA GLN A 47 -2.84 4.90 3.42
C GLN A 47 -2.70 6.32 3.96
N GLU A 48 -3.39 6.66 5.04
CA GLU A 48 -3.24 7.96 5.68
C GLU A 48 -1.82 8.17 6.19
N ASP A 49 -1.24 7.19 6.87
CA ASP A 49 0.11 7.27 7.39
C ASP A 49 1.15 7.37 6.28
N ALA A 50 0.99 6.59 5.20
CA ALA A 50 1.84 6.71 4.00
C ALA A 50 1.73 8.10 3.35
N SER A 51 0.52 8.67 3.29
CA SER A 51 0.32 10.02 2.76
C SER A 51 1.06 11.07 3.61
N ARG A 52 0.98 10.97 4.94
CA ARG A 52 1.67 11.87 5.87
C ARG A 52 3.18 11.72 5.72
N GLN A 53 3.70 10.49 5.67
CA GLN A 53 5.13 10.23 5.48
C GLN A 53 5.64 10.78 4.15
N ALA A 54 4.92 10.58 3.05
CA ALA A 54 5.30 11.09 1.73
C ALA A 54 5.44 12.63 1.72
N THR A 55 4.58 13.36 2.45
CA THR A 55 4.69 14.83 2.55
C THR A 55 5.94 15.29 3.30
N VAL A 56 6.48 14.45 4.19
CA VAL A 56 7.71 14.71 4.93
C VAL A 56 8.92 14.30 4.09
N GLU A 57 8.91 13.07 3.57
CA GLU A 57 10.01 12.49 2.80
C GLU A 57 10.31 13.30 1.55
N SER A 58 9.30 13.75 0.80
CA SER A 58 9.47 14.58 -0.40
C SER A 58 10.26 15.87 -0.18
N LYS A 59 10.27 16.38 1.05
CA LYS A 59 11.03 17.60 1.43
C LYS A 59 12.46 17.30 1.86
N GLN A 60 12.81 16.04 2.08
CA GLN A 60 14.15 15.65 2.47
C GLN A 60 15.11 15.64 1.28
N PRO A 61 16.43 15.75 1.53
CA PRO A 61 17.43 15.54 0.48
C PRO A 61 17.38 14.12 -0.05
N HIS A 62 17.29 13.99 -1.38
CA HIS A 62 17.31 12.70 -2.06
C HIS A 62 18.59 12.54 -2.88
N TYR A 63 19.07 11.29 -2.96
CA TYR A 63 20.27 10.90 -3.67
C TYR A 63 19.93 9.85 -4.72
N ARG A 64 20.71 9.81 -5.80
CA ARG A 64 20.56 8.77 -6.82
C ARG A 64 21.55 7.64 -6.59
N VAL A 65 21.03 6.44 -6.31
CA VAL A 65 21.83 5.22 -6.16
C VAL A 65 21.33 4.21 -7.19
N ASN A 66 22.21 3.74 -8.09
CA ASN A 66 21.88 2.79 -9.16
C ASN A 66 20.64 3.19 -9.99
N GLY A 67 20.47 4.50 -10.24
CA GLY A 67 19.33 5.03 -11.00
C GLY A 67 18.02 5.20 -10.21
N ARG A 68 17.98 4.82 -8.92
CA ARG A 68 16.83 5.04 -8.02
C ARG A 68 17.02 6.30 -7.19
N CYS A 69 15.95 7.06 -6.97
CA CYS A 69 15.93 8.22 -6.08
C CYS A 69 15.56 7.74 -4.67
N MET A 70 16.43 8.00 -3.70
CA MET A 70 16.31 7.45 -2.35
C MET A 70 16.65 8.52 -1.31
N THR A 71 16.10 8.41 -0.10
CA THR A 71 16.51 9.26 1.02
C THR A 71 17.88 8.81 1.58
N GLN A 72 18.51 9.64 2.39
CA GLN A 72 19.79 9.31 3.02
C GLN A 72 19.72 8.04 3.89
N ASN A 73 18.60 7.86 4.59
CA ASN A 73 18.37 6.73 5.48
C ASN A 73 18.25 5.43 4.69
N GLU A 74 17.55 5.46 3.55
CA GLU A 74 17.43 4.29 2.67
C GLU A 74 18.77 3.92 2.02
N ALA A 75 19.53 4.93 1.58
CA ALA A 75 20.84 4.71 1.01
C ALA A 75 21.79 4.05 2.02
N SER A 76 21.82 4.56 3.25
CA SER A 76 22.67 3.99 4.32
C SER A 76 22.20 2.60 4.77
N ALA A 77 20.90 2.36 4.86
CA ALA A 77 20.35 1.02 5.12
C ALA A 77 20.75 0.02 4.02
N MET A 78 20.70 0.44 2.75
CA MET A 78 21.12 -0.41 1.63
C MET A 78 22.61 -0.78 1.72
N GLU A 79 23.46 0.12 2.18
CA GLU A 79 24.88 -0.18 2.39
C GLU A 79 25.13 -1.18 3.52
N GLN A 80 24.38 -1.06 4.63
CA GLN A 80 24.47 -2.01 5.74
C GLN A 80 23.99 -3.41 5.36
N LEU A 81 23.01 -3.50 4.45
CA LEU A 81 22.49 -4.76 3.93
C LEU A 81 23.36 -5.37 2.83
N LYS A 82 24.46 -4.73 2.40
CA LYS A 82 25.36 -5.32 1.40
C LYS A 82 25.97 -6.59 1.99
N PRO A 83 25.73 -7.76 1.39
CA PRO A 83 26.34 -8.99 1.87
C PRO A 83 27.86 -8.87 1.73
N THR A 84 28.58 -9.23 2.79
CA THR A 84 30.04 -9.33 2.74
C THR A 84 30.38 -10.37 1.69
N SER A 85 31.13 -10.00 0.64
CA SER A 85 31.44 -10.96 -0.43
C SER A 85 32.21 -12.13 0.17
N ALA A 86 31.74 -13.35 -0.06
CA ALA A 86 32.48 -14.54 0.35
C ALA A 86 33.90 -14.49 -0.27
N PRO A 87 34.94 -14.86 0.49
CA PRO A 87 36.29 -14.90 -0.05
C PRO A 87 36.33 -15.84 -1.26
N ALA A 88 37.02 -15.42 -2.32
CA ALA A 88 37.08 -16.19 -3.55
C ALA A 88 37.75 -17.55 -3.30
N ASN A 89 37.13 -18.63 -3.77
CA ASN A 89 37.63 -19.99 -3.58
C ASN A 89 39.04 -20.13 -4.21
N PRO A 90 40.06 -20.55 -3.43
CA PRO A 90 41.45 -20.59 -3.89
C PRO A 90 41.67 -21.58 -5.04
N ASP A 91 41.00 -22.73 -5.04
CA ASP A 91 41.11 -23.74 -6.09
C ASP A 91 40.56 -23.21 -7.42
N ARG A 92 39.45 -22.47 -7.34
CA ARG A 92 38.86 -21.81 -8.51
C ARG A 92 39.80 -20.75 -9.08
N ILE A 93 40.49 -19.99 -8.23
CA ILE A 93 41.49 -19.00 -8.67
C ILE A 93 42.67 -19.70 -9.35
N ALA A 94 43.20 -20.77 -8.76
CA ALA A 94 44.31 -21.53 -9.31
C ALA A 94 43.96 -22.10 -10.70
N TYR A 95 42.76 -22.68 -10.83
CA TYR A 95 42.25 -23.18 -12.11
C TYR A 95 42.10 -22.08 -13.17
N ILE A 96 41.56 -20.91 -12.80
CA ILE A 96 41.46 -19.75 -13.71
C ILE A 96 42.85 -19.28 -14.17
N GLN A 97 43.84 -19.27 -13.28
CA GLN A 97 45.22 -18.91 -13.63
C GLN A 97 45.85 -19.93 -14.58
N GLN A 98 45.62 -21.23 -14.37
CA GLN A 98 46.07 -22.28 -15.27
C GLN A 98 45.42 -22.15 -16.66
N LEU A 99 44.11 -21.91 -16.72
CA LEU A 99 43.39 -21.65 -17.98
C LEU A 99 43.95 -20.44 -18.72
N ARG A 100 44.20 -19.33 -18.02
CA ARG A 100 44.81 -18.13 -18.64
C ARG A 100 46.18 -18.41 -19.25
N LYS A 101 47.00 -19.22 -18.58
CA LYS A 101 48.31 -19.67 -19.11
C LYS A 101 48.12 -20.55 -20.35
N ASN A 102 47.24 -21.54 -20.29
CA ASN A 102 46.98 -22.47 -21.39
C ASN A 102 46.44 -21.76 -22.65
N LEU A 103 45.54 -20.81 -22.46
CA LEU A 103 44.93 -20.02 -23.53
C LEU A 103 45.79 -18.82 -23.97
N LYS A 104 47.00 -18.65 -23.39
CA LYS A 104 47.93 -17.54 -23.66
C LYS A 104 47.25 -16.16 -23.58
N LEU A 105 46.26 -16.00 -22.70
CA LEU A 105 45.52 -14.76 -22.54
C LEU A 105 46.45 -13.72 -21.89
N ARG A 106 46.76 -12.65 -22.63
CA ARG A 106 47.42 -11.47 -22.06
C ARG A 106 46.41 -10.70 -21.22
N LYS A 107 46.86 -10.08 -20.13
CA LYS A 107 46.01 -9.13 -19.39
C LYS A 107 45.56 -8.04 -20.39
N PRO A 108 44.26 -7.71 -20.45
CA PRO A 108 43.84 -6.51 -21.15
C PRO A 108 44.55 -5.32 -20.49
N SER A 109 45.24 -4.53 -21.30
CA SER A 109 45.87 -3.26 -20.93
C SER A 109 44.83 -2.18 -20.72
#